data_AF-A0AAW4PJ96-F1
#
_entry.id   AF-A0AAW4PJ96-F1
#
_cell.length_a   1.000
_cell.length_b   1.000
_cell.length_c   1.000
_cell.angle_alpha   90.00
_cell.angle_beta   90.00
_cell.angle_gamma   90.00
#
_symmetry.space_group_name_H-M   'P 1'
#
loop_
_entity.id
_entity.type
_entity.pdbx_description
1 polymer ?
#
loop_
_entity_poly.entity_id
_entity_poly.type
_entity_poly.pdbx_seq_one_letter_code
_entity_poly.pdbx_strand_id
1 'polypeptide(L)'
;MEQTLSKRGPLSTQTGSLPQPLPKDSIILVAAPSQAVAQTLCYRLWCHHLIETLPSLFVTTDSTKERVQQRIRKTGCDVATRQIGIVDSHSKDMGVVNNYERVPVIYVEDSAHITQLFVSIYEMRDQILAAPETHILVPYLTPIIKESSSGPLLRALETALSSDRTGTGVLGIDYTMHDPETTDTLEAISDRTLWAEKTATGEIQLRSYGTHRAHQKYRSDQ
;
A
#
# COMPACT_ATOMS: atom_id res chain seq x y z
N MET A 1 -6.12 -37.63 -14.58
CA MET A 1 -7.31 -37.49 -13.71
C MET A 1 -6.93 -36.52 -12.61
N GLU A 2 -7.14 -35.23 -12.86
CA GLU A 2 -8.34 -34.49 -12.40
C GLU A 2 -8.25 -34.20 -10.89
N GLN A 3 -7.74 -33.01 -10.56
CA GLN A 3 -8.52 -31.85 -10.11
C GLN A 3 -8.76 -31.86 -8.60
N THR A 4 -7.87 -31.19 -7.87
CA THR A 4 -8.17 -30.65 -6.55
C THR A 4 -8.41 -29.15 -6.71
N LEU A 5 -9.63 -28.79 -7.14
CA LEU A 5 -10.12 -27.42 -7.02
C LEU A 5 -10.27 -27.11 -5.53
N SER A 6 -9.32 -26.35 -5.00
CA SER A 6 -9.46 -25.68 -3.70
C SER A 6 -10.66 -24.73 -3.77
N LYS A 7 -11.61 -24.94 -2.85
CA LYS A 7 -12.87 -24.20 -2.75
C LYS A 7 -12.60 -22.73 -2.43
N ARG A 8 -12.52 -21.90 -3.47
CA ARG A 8 -12.59 -20.44 -3.36
C ARG A 8 -14.00 -20.08 -2.86
N GLY A 9 -14.08 -19.30 -1.78
CA GLY A 9 -15.35 -18.71 -1.31
C GLY A 9 -15.98 -17.80 -2.37
N PRO A 10 -17.23 -17.35 -2.19
CA PRO A 10 -17.97 -16.63 -3.21
C PRO A 10 -17.23 -15.36 -3.66
N LEU A 11 -16.80 -15.36 -4.92
CA LEU A 11 -16.19 -14.25 -5.63
C LEU A 11 -17.23 -13.12 -5.79
N SER A 12 -17.11 -12.04 -5.03
CA SER A 12 -17.88 -10.82 -5.31
C SER A 12 -17.22 -10.05 -6.45
N THR A 13 -17.56 -10.38 -7.69
CA THR A 13 -17.09 -9.68 -8.90
C THR A 13 -17.81 -8.34 -9.06
N GLN A 14 -17.37 -7.31 -8.33
CA GLN A 14 -17.82 -5.94 -8.61
C GLN A 14 -17.01 -5.36 -9.77
N THR A 15 -17.62 -5.33 -10.95
CA THR A 15 -17.06 -4.64 -12.12
C THR A 15 -17.29 -3.12 -11.96
N GLY A 16 -16.22 -2.34 -11.96
CA GLY A 16 -16.30 -0.89 -12.24
C GLY A 16 -16.40 0.06 -11.04
N SER A 17 -16.35 -0.39 -9.79
CA SER A 17 -16.25 0.51 -8.63
C SER A 17 -15.32 -0.04 -7.56
N LEU A 18 -14.70 0.85 -6.79
CA LEU A 18 -13.92 0.47 -5.62
C LEU A 18 -14.87 -0.20 -4.60
N PRO A 19 -14.49 -1.34 -4.02
CA PRO A 19 -15.36 -2.07 -3.10
C PRO A 19 -15.71 -1.21 -1.89
N GLN A 20 -17.01 -1.14 -1.56
CA GLN A 20 -17.50 -0.51 -0.33
C GLN A 20 -18.28 -1.49 0.55
N PRO A 21 -18.11 -1.44 1.89
CA PRO A 21 -17.08 -0.70 2.62
C PRO A 21 -15.71 -1.42 2.60
N LEU A 22 -14.62 -0.65 2.72
CA LEU A 22 -13.30 -1.21 3.03
C LEU A 22 -13.27 -1.63 4.51
N PRO A 23 -12.68 -2.79 4.85
CA PRO A 23 -12.49 -3.14 6.25
C PRO A 23 -11.57 -2.09 6.91
N LYS A 24 -11.87 -1.74 8.16
CA LYS A 24 -10.95 -0.95 8.98
C LYS A 24 -9.74 -1.81 9.33
N ASP A 25 -8.60 -1.17 9.52
CA ASP A 25 -7.39 -1.79 10.07
C ASP A 25 -6.93 -3.01 9.26
N SER A 26 -7.07 -2.91 7.94
CA SER A 26 -6.82 -4.00 7.00
C SER A 26 -5.65 -3.72 6.06
N ILE A 27 -5.02 -4.78 5.59
CA ILE A 27 -4.03 -4.75 4.52
C ILE A 27 -4.74 -4.97 3.18
N ILE A 28 -4.64 -3.98 2.30
CA ILE A 28 -5.20 -4.02 0.95
C ILE A 28 -4.08 -4.15 -0.07
N LEU A 29 -4.07 -5.25 -0.81
CA LEU A 29 -3.21 -5.44 -1.97
C LEU A 29 -3.89 -4.90 -3.23
N VAL A 30 -3.20 -4.08 -4.01
CA VAL A 30 -3.60 -3.60 -5.33
C VAL A 30 -2.68 -4.24 -6.36
N ALA A 31 -3.15 -5.31 -6.98
CA ALA A 31 -2.44 -6.01 -8.06
C ALA A 31 -2.89 -5.46 -9.40
N ALA A 32 -1.98 -4.87 -10.17
CA ALA A 32 -2.28 -4.24 -11.45
C ALA A 32 -1.31 -4.63 -12.57
N PRO A 33 -1.66 -4.44 -13.86
CA PRO A 33 -0.83 -4.90 -14.98
C PRO A 33 0.31 -3.95 -15.35
N SER A 34 0.48 -2.87 -14.57
CA SER A 34 1.57 -1.90 -14.73
C SER A 34 1.69 -1.03 -13.49
N GLN A 35 2.88 -0.48 -13.27
CA GLN A 35 3.16 0.55 -12.26
C GLN A 35 2.15 1.72 -12.29
N ALA A 36 1.84 2.24 -13.49
CA ALA A 36 0.95 3.39 -13.62
C ALA A 36 -0.47 3.09 -13.14
N VAL A 37 -0.99 1.89 -13.45
CA VAL A 37 -2.32 1.45 -13.01
C VAL A 37 -2.32 1.18 -11.50
N ALA A 38 -1.30 0.49 -10.97
CA ALA A 38 -1.17 0.21 -9.54
C ALA A 38 -1.22 1.50 -8.71
N GLN A 39 -0.35 2.45 -9.04
CA GLN A 39 -0.28 3.73 -8.34
C GLN A 39 -1.60 4.48 -8.44
N THR A 40 -2.18 4.59 -9.64
CA THR A 40 -3.46 5.29 -9.85
C THR A 40 -4.56 4.71 -8.96
N LEU A 41 -4.66 3.39 -8.88
CA LEU A 41 -5.66 2.73 -8.03
C LEU A 41 -5.39 2.96 -6.54
N CYS A 42 -4.14 2.89 -6.08
CA CYS A 42 -3.77 3.20 -4.69
C CYS A 42 -4.16 4.63 -4.30
N TYR A 43 -3.85 5.63 -5.14
CA TYR A 43 -4.21 7.03 -4.87
C TYR A 43 -5.72 7.28 -4.92
N ARG A 44 -6.45 6.60 -5.81
CA ARG A 44 -7.93 6.68 -5.83
C ARG A 44 -8.54 6.03 -4.60
N LEU A 45 -8.04 4.88 -4.17
CA LEU A 45 -8.49 4.20 -2.96
C LEU A 45 -8.28 5.09 -1.74
N TRP A 46 -7.10 5.70 -1.63
CA TRP A 46 -6.80 6.67 -0.59
C TRP A 46 -7.76 7.86 -0.56
N CYS A 47 -7.89 8.54 -1.70
CA CYS A 47 -8.69 9.76 -1.84
C CYS A 47 -10.17 9.50 -1.56
N HIS A 48 -10.72 8.36 -2.00
CA HIS A 48 -12.15 8.09 -1.82
C HIS A 48 -12.52 7.42 -0.49
N HIS A 49 -11.56 6.82 0.23
CA HIS A 49 -11.91 5.99 1.40
C HIS A 49 -11.08 6.25 2.66
N LEU A 50 -9.86 6.76 2.55
CA LEU A 50 -8.92 6.80 3.68
C LEU A 50 -8.56 8.22 4.13
N ILE A 51 -8.61 9.20 3.22
CA ILE A 51 -8.16 10.56 3.49
C ILE A 51 -8.94 11.26 4.61
N GLU A 52 -10.19 10.86 4.83
CA GLU A 52 -11.08 11.48 5.82
C GLU A 52 -10.97 10.87 7.23
N THR A 53 -10.31 9.72 7.37
CA THR A 53 -10.38 8.92 8.61
C THR A 53 -9.18 9.09 9.52
N LEU A 54 -7.97 8.96 8.98
CA LEU A 54 -6.72 9.03 9.75
C LEU A 54 -5.64 9.78 8.94
N PRO A 55 -4.56 10.25 9.60
CA PRO A 55 -3.34 10.68 8.91
C PRO A 55 -2.85 9.61 7.93
N SER A 56 -2.15 10.05 6.88
CA SER A 56 -1.69 9.17 5.80
C SER A 56 -0.20 9.30 5.56
N LEU A 57 0.50 8.17 5.54
CA LEU A 57 1.92 8.07 5.26
C LEU A 57 2.13 7.43 3.90
N PHE A 58 2.78 8.14 2.99
CA PHE A 58 3.21 7.62 1.69
C PHE A 58 4.65 7.13 1.77
N VAL A 59 4.89 5.90 1.34
CA VAL A 59 6.22 5.31 1.20
C VAL A 59 6.52 5.17 -0.28
N THR A 60 7.58 5.82 -0.75
CA THR A 60 7.90 5.91 -2.18
C THR A 60 9.14 5.09 -2.48
N THR A 61 9.04 4.22 -3.48
CA THR A 61 10.11 3.26 -3.84
C THR A 61 10.62 3.48 -5.26
N ASP A 62 9.83 4.17 -6.09
CA ASP A 62 10.06 4.39 -7.53
C ASP A 62 9.79 5.84 -7.96
N SER A 63 9.46 6.70 -7.00
CA SER A 63 8.92 8.02 -7.24
C SER A 63 9.51 8.98 -6.21
N THR A 64 9.87 10.17 -6.66
CA THR A 64 10.27 11.25 -5.75
C THR A 64 9.07 11.83 -5.00
N LYS A 65 9.32 12.53 -3.90
CA LYS A 65 8.29 13.29 -3.17
C LYS A 65 7.50 14.24 -4.08
N GLU A 66 8.11 14.90 -5.06
CA GLU A 66 7.41 15.84 -5.97
C GLU A 66 6.40 15.08 -6.83
N ARG A 67 6.77 13.89 -7.31
CA ARG A 67 5.85 13.04 -8.10
C ARG A 67 4.67 12.58 -7.25
N VAL A 68 4.90 12.23 -5.98
CA VAL A 68 3.83 11.89 -5.05
C VAL A 68 2.92 13.07 -4.79
N GLN A 69 3.46 14.24 -4.48
CA GLN A 69 2.68 15.46 -4.28
C GLN A 69 1.88 15.85 -5.53
N GLN A 70 2.46 15.69 -6.73
CA GLN A 70 1.74 15.90 -7.99
C GLN A 70 0.59 14.91 -8.18
N ARG A 71 0.79 13.62 -7.86
CA ARG A 71 -0.26 12.61 -7.93
C ARG A 71 -1.39 12.88 -6.95
N ILE A 72 -1.04 13.26 -5.71
CA ILE A 72 -2.00 13.70 -4.70
C ILE A 72 -2.83 14.88 -5.22
N ARG A 73 -2.21 15.92 -5.79
CA ARG A 73 -2.96 17.05 -6.39
C ARG A 73 -3.88 16.62 -7.53
N LYS A 74 -3.45 15.64 -8.33
CA LYS A 74 -4.23 15.10 -9.45
C LYS A 74 -5.42 14.24 -9.03
N THR A 75 -5.50 13.79 -7.77
CA THR A 75 -6.69 13.06 -7.31
C THR A 75 -7.91 13.97 -7.16
N GLY A 76 -7.71 15.29 -7.04
CA GLY A 76 -8.78 16.26 -6.81
C GLY A 76 -9.31 16.27 -5.37
N CYS A 77 -8.69 15.50 -4.46
CA CYS A 77 -9.04 15.53 -3.03
C CYS A 77 -8.57 16.82 -2.33
N ASP A 78 -9.36 17.31 -1.38
CA ASP A 78 -8.94 18.40 -0.50
C ASP A 78 -7.97 17.87 0.57
N VAL A 79 -6.70 18.20 0.38
CA VAL A 79 -5.58 17.78 1.23
C VAL A 79 -5.08 18.89 2.14
N ALA A 80 -5.65 20.10 2.07
CA ALA A 80 -5.09 21.29 2.73
C ALA A 80 -5.10 21.19 4.26
N THR A 81 -6.05 20.44 4.83
CA THR A 81 -6.22 20.21 6.26
C THR A 81 -5.76 18.84 6.72
N ARG A 82 -5.17 18.04 5.82
CA ARG A 82 -4.85 16.63 6.07
C ARG A 82 -3.41 16.45 6.52
N GLN A 83 -3.22 15.62 7.53
CA GLN A 83 -1.90 15.20 7.99
C GLN A 83 -1.36 14.13 7.05
N ILE A 84 -0.43 14.52 6.19
CA ILE A 84 0.24 13.64 5.22
C ILE A 84 1.73 13.67 5.50
N GLY A 85 2.36 12.50 5.59
CA GLY A 85 3.81 12.35 5.64
C GLY A 85 4.32 11.56 4.43
N ILE A 86 5.59 11.76 4.07
CA ILE A 86 6.25 11.01 2.99
C ILE A 86 7.56 10.41 3.50
N VAL A 87 7.75 9.10 3.34
CA VAL A 87 9.06 8.45 3.42
C VAL A 87 9.51 8.19 2.00
N ASP A 88 10.54 8.92 1.56
CA ASP A 88 11.08 8.85 0.20
C ASP A 88 12.34 7.99 0.19
N SER A 89 12.25 6.78 -0.36
CA SER A 89 13.38 5.86 -0.50
C SER A 89 13.92 5.79 -1.93
N HIS A 90 13.55 6.73 -2.79
CA HIS A 90 13.94 6.76 -4.20
C HIS A 90 14.85 7.95 -4.52
N SER A 91 14.56 9.09 -3.91
CA SER A 91 15.31 10.33 -4.18
C SER A 91 16.71 10.28 -3.57
N LYS A 92 17.70 10.76 -4.34
CA LYS A 92 19.06 11.00 -3.83
C LYS A 92 19.22 12.38 -3.17
N ASP A 93 18.16 13.19 -3.17
CA ASP A 93 18.12 14.50 -2.53
C ASP A 93 18.00 14.36 -1.01
N MET A 94 19.09 13.91 -0.38
CA MET A 94 19.30 14.06 1.06
C MET A 94 19.72 15.49 1.44
N GLY A 95 19.96 16.34 0.43
CA GLY A 95 20.43 17.71 0.60
C GLY A 95 19.26 18.69 0.53
N VAL A 96 19.11 19.47 1.59
CA VAL A 96 18.15 20.57 1.75
C VAL A 96 16.77 20.11 2.26
N VAL A 97 16.70 19.93 3.58
CA VAL A 97 15.44 20.04 4.33
C VAL A 97 14.93 21.47 4.14
N ASN A 98 13.98 21.64 3.23
CA ASN A 98 13.34 22.92 3.05
C ASN A 98 12.26 23.05 4.13
N ASN A 99 12.59 23.72 5.25
CA ASN A 99 11.72 23.93 6.42
C ASN A 99 10.38 24.65 6.12
N TYR A 100 10.10 24.99 4.86
CA TYR A 100 8.86 25.60 4.39
C TYR A 100 7.90 24.61 3.70
N GLU A 101 8.26 23.33 3.61
CA GLU A 101 7.38 22.33 3.02
C GLU A 101 6.24 21.95 3.97
N ARG A 102 4.99 22.07 3.47
CA ARG A 102 3.77 21.72 4.23
C ARG A 102 3.61 20.24 4.53
N VAL A 103 4.38 19.37 3.87
CA VAL A 103 4.30 17.91 3.99
C VAL A 103 5.66 17.43 4.48
N PRO A 104 5.79 16.91 5.73
CA PRO A 104 7.05 16.39 6.22
C PRO A 104 7.54 15.22 5.38
N VAL A 105 8.86 15.17 5.16
CA VAL A 105 9.52 14.14 4.35
C VAL A 105 10.75 13.61 5.10
N ILE A 106 10.86 12.28 5.21
CA ILE A 106 12.08 11.58 5.63
C ILE A 106 12.66 10.87 4.41
N TYR A 107 13.95 11.06 4.16
CA TYR A 107 14.65 10.39 3.07
C TYR A 107 15.36 9.14 3.56
N VAL A 108 15.28 8.08 2.76
CA VAL A 108 15.98 6.81 2.97
C VAL A 108 16.91 6.58 1.79
N GLU A 109 18.19 6.35 2.05
CA GLU A 109 19.22 6.24 1.00
C GLU A 109 18.96 5.09 0.03
N ASP A 110 18.42 3.97 0.51
CA ASP A 110 18.19 2.78 -0.28
C ASP A 110 16.90 2.06 0.18
N SER A 111 16.00 1.81 -0.78
CA SER A 111 14.77 1.06 -0.55
C SER A 111 14.99 -0.42 -0.23
N ALA A 112 16.16 -0.97 -0.61
CA ALA A 112 16.58 -2.33 -0.27
C ALA A 112 16.94 -2.47 1.21
N HIS A 113 17.24 -1.37 1.91
CA HIS A 113 17.48 -1.37 3.36
C HIS A 113 16.17 -1.37 4.14
N ILE A 114 15.48 -2.51 4.10
CA ILE A 114 14.16 -2.72 4.72
C ILE A 114 14.10 -2.21 6.17
N THR A 115 15.11 -2.51 6.98
CA THR A 115 15.16 -2.05 8.39
C THR A 115 15.14 -0.53 8.48
N GLN A 116 15.92 0.17 7.66
CA GLN A 116 15.98 1.63 7.64
C GLN A 116 14.65 2.21 7.16
N LEU A 117 14.05 1.62 6.13
CA LEU A 117 12.72 2.01 5.65
C LEU A 117 11.67 1.95 6.76
N PHE A 118 11.64 0.87 7.54
CA PHE A 118 10.70 0.73 8.64
C PHE A 118 10.98 1.69 9.80
N VAL A 119 12.23 1.93 10.15
CA VAL A 119 12.60 2.94 11.15
C VAL A 119 12.08 4.31 10.72
N SER A 120 12.28 4.69 9.45
CA SER A 120 11.78 5.96 8.91
C SER A 120 10.25 6.02 8.85
N ILE A 121 9.55 4.90 8.63
CA ILE A 121 8.10 4.82 8.75
C ILE A 121 7.64 5.11 10.19
N TYR A 122 8.29 4.52 11.19
CA TYR A 122 7.96 4.77 12.61
C TYR A 122 8.31 6.20 13.02
N GLU A 123 9.44 6.73 12.59
CA GLU A 123 9.83 8.11 12.86
C GLU A 123 8.86 9.11 12.21
N MET A 124 8.52 8.90 10.93
CA MET A 124 7.56 9.76 10.24
C MET A 124 6.19 9.70 10.91
N ARG A 125 5.76 8.52 11.35
CA ARG A 125 4.56 8.37 12.18
C ARG A 125 4.67 9.30 13.39
N ASP A 126 5.70 9.16 14.22
CA ASP A 126 5.84 9.99 15.42
C ASP A 126 5.90 11.51 15.10
N GLN A 127 6.37 11.91 13.92
CA GLN A 127 6.36 13.30 13.45
C GLN A 127 4.98 13.81 13.00
N ILE A 128 4.16 12.98 12.34
CA ILE A 128 2.84 13.39 11.82
C ILE A 128 1.70 13.15 12.80
N LEU A 129 1.91 12.35 13.84
CA LEU A 129 0.86 11.91 14.75
C LEU A 129 0.43 13.03 15.70
N ALA A 130 -0.71 13.65 15.39
CA ALA A 130 -1.66 14.09 16.40
C ALA A 130 -2.67 12.99 16.78
N ALA A 131 -2.76 11.92 15.99
CA ALA A 131 -3.64 10.76 16.17
C ALA A 131 -2.86 9.54 16.70
N PRO A 132 -3.51 8.47 17.21
CA PRO A 132 -2.83 7.24 17.60
C PRO A 132 -2.51 6.30 16.43
N GLU A 133 -3.22 6.43 15.31
CA GLU A 133 -3.18 5.53 14.16
C GLU A 133 -2.95 6.29 12.84
N THR A 134 -2.30 5.65 11.88
CA THR A 134 -2.00 6.21 10.54
C THR A 134 -2.21 5.17 9.45
N HIS A 135 -2.76 5.59 8.30
CA HIS A 135 -2.80 4.80 7.07
C HIS A 135 -1.42 4.74 6.42
N ILE A 136 -0.93 3.55 6.08
CA ILE A 136 0.31 3.40 5.29
C ILE A 136 -0.04 3.11 3.84
N LEU A 137 0.56 3.84 2.93
CA LEU A 137 0.45 3.61 1.50
C LEU A 137 1.83 3.37 0.90
N VAL A 138 2.02 2.22 0.28
CA VAL A 138 3.15 1.90 -0.60
C VAL A 138 2.58 1.77 -2.01
N PRO A 139 2.42 2.88 -2.78
CA PRO A 139 1.68 2.85 -4.04
C PRO A 139 2.32 1.96 -5.11
N TYR A 140 3.60 1.65 -4.95
CA TYR A 140 4.33 0.70 -5.78
C TYR A 140 5.40 0.02 -4.93
N LEU A 141 5.29 -1.28 -4.71
CA LEU A 141 6.16 -2.10 -3.87
C LEU A 141 7.13 -2.97 -4.70
N THR A 142 6.90 -3.06 -6.02
CA THR A 142 7.65 -3.92 -6.94
C THR A 142 9.18 -3.72 -6.91
N PRO A 143 9.74 -2.50 -6.78
CA PRO A 143 11.19 -2.33 -6.66
C PRO A 143 11.78 -3.03 -5.44
N ILE A 144 11.16 -2.84 -4.26
CA ILE A 144 11.62 -3.46 -3.01
C ILE A 144 11.55 -4.98 -3.09
N ILE A 145 10.49 -5.54 -3.69
CA ILE A 145 10.35 -6.99 -3.87
C ILE A 145 11.46 -7.57 -4.75
N LYS A 146 11.91 -6.84 -5.77
CA LYS A 146 12.98 -7.30 -6.67
C LYS A 146 14.36 -7.28 -6.02
N GLU A 147 14.59 -6.32 -5.14
CA GLU A 147 15.88 -6.11 -4.48
C GLU A 147 16.03 -6.96 -3.21
N SER A 148 14.91 -7.44 -2.65
CA SER A 148 14.87 -8.18 -1.40
C SER A 148 14.49 -9.64 -1.60
N SER A 149 15.00 -10.53 -0.76
CA SER A 149 14.38 -11.85 -0.63
C SER A 149 12.94 -11.68 -0.12
N SER A 150 11.97 -12.31 -0.80
CA SER A 150 10.55 -12.11 -0.55
C SER A 150 10.17 -12.36 0.92
N GLY A 151 10.70 -13.42 1.55
CA GLY A 151 10.36 -13.80 2.93
C GLY A 151 10.60 -12.72 4.01
N PRO A 152 11.83 -12.19 4.17
CA PRO A 152 12.11 -11.12 5.14
C PRO A 152 11.30 -9.83 4.90
N LEU A 153 11.15 -9.41 3.65
CA LEU A 153 10.35 -8.24 3.29
C LEU A 153 8.90 -8.40 3.71
N LEU A 154 8.30 -9.56 3.39
CA LEU A 154 6.90 -9.84 3.68
C LEU A 154 6.62 -9.88 5.18
N ARG A 155 7.51 -10.50 5.98
CA ARG A 155 7.37 -10.48 7.45
C ARG A 155 7.45 -9.07 8.02
N ALA A 156 8.35 -8.26 7.48
CA ALA A 156 8.52 -6.89 7.94
C ALA A 156 7.30 -6.02 7.57
N LEU A 157 6.75 -6.18 6.36
CA LEU A 157 5.48 -5.56 5.95
C LEU A 157 4.32 -6.01 6.81
N GLU A 158 4.15 -7.32 7.03
CA GLU A 158 3.09 -7.87 7.89
C GLU A 158 3.19 -7.29 9.30
N THR A 159 4.39 -7.23 9.88
CA THR A 159 4.62 -6.68 11.23
C THR A 159 4.28 -5.19 11.29
N ALA A 160 4.75 -4.40 10.34
CA ALA A 160 4.54 -2.95 10.35
C ALA A 160 3.09 -2.55 10.08
N LEU A 161 2.39 -3.32 9.25
CA LEU A 161 1.00 -3.08 8.88
C LEU A 161 0.00 -3.67 9.87
N SER A 162 0.39 -4.70 10.63
CA SER A 162 -0.44 -5.30 11.69
C SER A 162 -0.24 -4.63 13.06
N SER A 163 0.60 -3.60 13.15
CA SER A 163 0.74 -2.82 14.40
C SER A 163 -0.57 -2.13 14.73
N ASP A 164 -0.90 -2.10 16.02
CA ASP A 164 -1.98 -1.35 16.67
C ASP A 164 -2.01 0.15 16.33
N ARG A 165 -0.92 0.71 15.82
CA ARG A 165 -0.80 2.11 15.35
C ARG A 165 -1.07 2.25 13.85
N THR A 166 -1.51 1.19 13.18
CA THR A 166 -1.84 1.20 11.75
C THR A 166 -3.35 1.16 11.58
N GLY A 167 -3.88 2.13 10.83
CA GLY A 167 -5.21 1.96 10.24
C GLY A 167 -5.14 1.00 9.05
N THR A 168 -5.68 1.39 7.90
CA THR A 168 -5.52 0.63 6.65
C THR A 168 -4.12 0.76 6.03
N GLY A 169 -3.53 -0.38 5.64
CA GLY A 169 -2.36 -0.48 4.78
C GLY A 169 -2.73 -0.70 3.32
N VAL A 170 -2.07 -0.01 2.38
CA VAL A 170 -2.33 -0.14 0.93
C VAL A 170 -1.02 -0.42 0.20
N LEU A 171 -0.95 -1.56 -0.49
CA LEU A 171 0.25 -2.04 -1.19
C LEU A 171 -0.05 -2.20 -2.68
N GLY A 172 0.65 -1.45 -3.54
CA GLY A 172 0.51 -1.59 -5.00
C GLY A 172 1.61 -2.43 -5.62
N ILE A 173 1.28 -3.33 -6.55
CA ILE A 173 2.26 -4.09 -7.34
C ILE A 173 1.91 -4.10 -8.82
N ASP A 174 2.95 -4.24 -9.65
CA ASP A 174 2.79 -4.76 -11.01
C ASP A 174 2.88 -6.29 -10.95
N TYR A 175 1.74 -6.98 -11.01
CA TYR A 175 1.72 -8.44 -10.90
C TYR A 175 2.44 -9.14 -12.06
N THR A 176 2.66 -8.45 -13.19
CA THR A 176 3.36 -9.04 -14.34
C THR A 176 4.87 -9.13 -14.13
N MET A 177 5.39 -8.46 -13.09
CA MET A 177 6.81 -8.41 -12.76
C MET A 177 7.22 -9.44 -11.69
N HIS A 178 6.28 -10.26 -11.22
CA HIS A 178 6.47 -11.22 -10.14
C HIS A 178 6.05 -12.62 -10.57
N ASP A 179 6.70 -13.62 -10.01
CA ASP A 179 6.26 -15.00 -10.16
C ASP A 179 4.96 -15.26 -9.35
N PRO A 180 4.26 -16.38 -9.62
CA PRO A 180 3.05 -16.73 -8.88
C PRO A 180 3.25 -16.90 -7.37
N GLU A 181 4.41 -17.42 -6.92
CA GLU A 181 4.68 -17.65 -5.50
C GLU A 181 4.77 -16.32 -4.73
N THR A 182 5.46 -15.34 -5.30
CA THR A 182 5.54 -13.98 -4.76
C THR A 182 4.16 -13.32 -4.68
N THR A 183 3.35 -13.46 -5.72
CA THR A 183 2.00 -12.89 -5.78
C THR A 183 1.06 -13.56 -4.76
N ASP A 184 1.07 -14.89 -4.70
CA ASP A 184 0.28 -15.67 -3.74
C ASP A 184 0.66 -15.32 -2.30
N THR A 185 1.95 -15.06 -2.04
CA THR A 185 2.40 -14.70 -0.70
C THR A 185 1.95 -13.30 -0.29
N LEU A 186 1.95 -12.33 -1.23
CA LEU A 186 1.39 -10.99 -0.99
C LEU A 186 -0.12 -11.05 -0.76
N GLU A 187 -0.84 -11.88 -1.52
CA GLU A 187 -2.26 -12.11 -1.29
C GLU A 187 -2.51 -12.71 0.10
N ALA A 188 -1.68 -13.67 0.52
CA ALA A 188 -1.82 -14.36 1.81
C ALA A 188 -1.63 -13.45 3.04
N ILE A 189 -0.89 -12.34 2.92
CA ILE A 189 -0.74 -11.34 4.00
C ILE A 189 -1.77 -10.21 3.91
N SER A 190 -2.52 -10.12 2.81
CA SER A 190 -3.56 -9.11 2.65
C SER A 190 -4.91 -9.62 3.16
N ASP A 191 -5.75 -8.72 3.67
CA ASP A 191 -7.15 -9.02 3.99
C ASP A 191 -8.05 -8.92 2.76
N ARG A 192 -7.62 -8.10 1.80
CA ARG A 192 -8.35 -7.83 0.57
C ARG A 192 -7.38 -7.58 -0.58
N THR A 193 -7.70 -8.19 -1.72
CA THR A 193 -7.04 -7.90 -2.98
C THR A 193 -7.99 -7.15 -3.91
N LEU A 194 -7.49 -6.05 -4.48
CA LEU A 194 -8.03 -5.37 -5.64
C LEU A 194 -7.19 -5.78 -6.85
N TRP A 195 -7.77 -6.65 -7.68
CA TRP A 195 -7.13 -7.19 -8.86
C TRP A 195 -7.60 -6.42 -10.10
N ALA A 196 -6.67 -5.77 -10.78
CA ALA A 196 -6.92 -5.01 -11.99
C ALA A 196 -6.37 -5.77 -13.19
N GLU A 197 -7.19 -6.04 -14.19
CA GLU A 197 -6.79 -6.68 -15.45
C GLU A 197 -7.04 -5.75 -16.63
N LYS A 198 -6.14 -5.78 -17.60
CA LYS A 198 -6.36 -5.12 -18.88
C LYS A 198 -7.15 -6.05 -19.79
N THR A 199 -8.32 -5.61 -20.24
CA THR A 199 -9.15 -6.38 -21.18
C THR A 199 -8.54 -6.35 -22.59
N ALA A 200 -9.03 -7.19 -23.49
CA ALA A 200 -8.63 -7.19 -24.89
C ALA A 200 -8.89 -5.85 -25.60
N THR A 201 -9.87 -5.07 -25.13
CA THR A 201 -10.18 -3.73 -25.63
C THR A 201 -9.29 -2.63 -25.03
N GLY A 202 -8.41 -2.99 -24.08
CA GLY A 202 -7.48 -2.07 -23.42
C GLY A 202 -8.05 -1.36 -22.20
N GLU A 203 -9.29 -1.68 -21.79
CA GLU A 203 -9.91 -1.16 -20.58
C GLU A 203 -9.36 -1.86 -19.32
N ILE A 204 -9.47 -1.22 -18.16
CA ILE A 204 -9.09 -1.81 -16.88
C ILE A 204 -10.34 -2.35 -16.19
N GLN A 205 -10.42 -3.67 -16.05
CA GLN A 205 -11.45 -4.34 -15.26
C GLN A 205 -10.94 -4.56 -13.84
N LEU A 206 -11.73 -4.16 -12.85
CA LEU A 206 -11.42 -4.38 -11.43
C LEU A 206 -12.24 -5.55 -10.89
N ARG A 207 -11.60 -6.37 -10.06
CA ARG A 207 -12.23 -7.37 -9.20
C ARG A 207 -11.73 -7.16 -7.78
N SER A 208 -12.59 -7.32 -6.78
CA SER A 208 -12.18 -7.35 -5.38
C SER A 208 -12.59 -8.66 -4.73
N TYR A 209 -11.70 -9.25 -3.95
CA TYR A 209 -11.99 -10.41 -3.14
C TYR A 209 -11.29 -10.29 -1.78
N GLY A 210 -11.94 -10.84 -0.77
CA GLY A 210 -11.32 -11.03 0.54
C GLY A 210 -10.49 -12.30 0.51
N THR A 211 -9.27 -12.22 1.01
CA THR A 211 -8.43 -13.37 1.33
C THR A 211 -8.76 -13.74 2.76
N HIS A 212 -9.46 -14.85 2.95
CA HIS A 212 -9.84 -15.32 4.29
C HIS A 212 -8.58 -15.70 5.07
N ARG A 213 -7.97 -14.74 5.77
CA ARG A 213 -7.16 -15.03 6.94
C ARG A 213 -7.97 -14.73 8.20
N ALA A 214 -8.03 -15.75 9.05
CA ALA A 214 -8.54 -15.67 10.39
C ALA A 214 -7.61 -14.79 11.23
N HIS A 215 -7.90 -13.49 11.36
CA HIS A 215 -7.35 -12.62 12.42
C HIS A 215 -7.79 -13.05 13.84
N GLN A 216 -8.15 -14.32 14.06
CA GLN A 216 -8.59 -14.87 15.34
C GLN A 216 -7.46 -15.38 16.24
N LYS A 217 -6.20 -15.45 15.78
CA LYS A 217 -5.15 -16.14 16.57
C LYS A 217 -4.28 -15.27 17.48
N TYR A 218 -4.41 -13.94 17.45
CA TYR A 218 -3.60 -13.04 18.29
C TYR A 218 -4.40 -12.02 19.10
N ARG A 219 -5.73 -12.07 19.06
CA ARG A 219 -6.62 -11.17 19.83
C ARG A 219 -7.32 -11.84 21.02
N SER A 220 -7.06 -13.11 21.29
CA SER A 220 -7.69 -13.86 22.38
C SER A 220 -6.83 -14.00 23.65
N ASP A 221 -5.63 -13.40 23.69
CA ASP A 221 -4.73 -13.47 24.86
C ASP A 221 -4.40 -12.08 25.47
N GLN A 222 -5.30 -11.10 25.36
CA GLN A 222 -5.22 -9.84 26.13
C GLN A 222 -6.49 -9.56 26.91
#